data_AF-A0A0F7WHW5-F1
#
_entry.id   AF-A0A0F7WHW5-F1
#
_cell.length_a   1.000
_cell.length_b   1.000
_cell.length_c   1.000
_cell.angle_alpha   90.00
_cell.angle_beta   90.00
_cell.angle_gamma   90.00
#
_symmetry.space_group_name_H-M   'P 1'
#
loop_
_entity.id
_entity.type
_entity.pdbx_description
1 polymer ?
#
loop_
_entity_poly.entity_id
_entity_poly.type
_entity_poly.pdbx_seq_one_letter_code
_entity_poly.pdbx_strand_id
1 'polypeptide(L)'
;MKKPDNDSTFDVRSFFPFDVLCIEQLRKEMSWEVVSAKIPRLPRGWYELMGLSKEDRIDFCLDFWCSVLGIEHKESPSICRFFSLLETIEVYIYRLEKEPYQLKMFYVFRDGRCGFQGEPPLLDFLGHHRLPPLGDRHYEKFFSIHNGFGKWEDEGIFPMRSLAKVQQKLRQQLVVMNKMQAEDNCYSLGIFPFYGYEEPFAYQSFFFDPEIRRDLPSPNVLLNEESLEHRSLETIELLHLSKSYYPSFLSWLENYLHSEEVYNE
;
A
#
# COMPACT_ATOMS: atom_id res chain seq x y z
N MET A 1 -59.03 22.93 3.77
CA MET A 1 -57.93 22.31 4.54
C MET A 1 -56.81 21.99 3.57
N LYS A 2 -55.67 22.68 3.69
CA LYS A 2 -54.47 22.42 2.89
C LYS A 2 -53.89 21.06 3.31
N LYS A 3 -53.56 20.21 2.34
CA LYS A 3 -52.72 19.03 2.56
C LYS A 3 -51.34 19.52 3.03
N PRO A 4 -50.69 18.87 4.00
CA PRO A 4 -49.30 19.15 4.30
C PRO A 4 -48.43 18.56 3.19
N ASP A 5 -47.58 19.41 2.60
CA ASP A 5 -46.48 18.99 1.74
C ASP A 5 -45.50 18.19 2.61
N ASN A 6 -45.40 16.90 2.31
CA ASN A 6 -44.44 16.01 2.94
C ASN A 6 -43.28 15.81 1.96
N ASP A 7 -42.52 16.89 1.74
CA ASP A 7 -41.25 16.86 1.01
C ASP A 7 -40.12 16.89 2.05
N SER A 8 -40.02 15.81 2.84
CA SER A 8 -38.80 15.54 3.59
C SER A 8 -37.85 14.78 2.68
N THR A 9 -37.21 15.51 1.76
CA THR A 9 -35.99 15.03 1.10
C THR A 9 -34.98 14.72 2.20
N PHE A 10 -34.76 13.42 2.42
CA PHE A 10 -33.74 12.89 3.31
C PHE A 10 -32.38 13.37 2.79
N ASP A 11 -31.83 14.43 3.37
CA ASP A 11 -30.52 14.94 2.99
C ASP A 11 -29.44 14.07 3.64
N VAL A 12 -28.96 13.09 2.88
CA VAL A 12 -27.88 12.17 3.27
C VAL A 12 -26.60 12.92 3.66
N ARG A 13 -26.43 14.19 3.24
CA ARG A 13 -25.32 15.06 3.64
C ARG A 13 -25.33 15.42 5.13
N SER A 14 -26.45 15.24 5.82
CA SER A 14 -26.57 15.55 7.25
C SER A 14 -25.84 14.56 8.16
N PHE A 15 -25.45 13.38 7.67
CA PHE A 15 -24.82 12.33 8.48
C PHE A 15 -23.33 12.09 8.20
N PHE A 16 -22.79 12.60 7.08
CA PHE A 16 -21.45 12.26 6.62
C PHE A 16 -20.71 13.50 6.10
N PRO A 17 -19.69 14.03 6.80
CA PRO A 17 -18.89 15.20 6.37
C PRO A 17 -17.88 14.87 5.25
N PHE A 18 -18.24 13.95 4.35
CA PHE A 18 -17.36 13.41 3.32
C PHE A 18 -17.96 13.68 1.94
N ASP A 19 -17.21 14.38 1.09
CA ASP A 19 -17.50 14.41 -0.34
C ASP A 19 -16.81 13.20 -0.99
N VAL A 20 -17.57 12.29 -1.60
CA VAL A 20 -17.03 11.14 -2.34
C VAL A 20 -17.48 11.24 -3.80
N LEU A 21 -16.52 11.19 -4.73
CA LEU A 21 -16.76 11.23 -6.17
C LEU A 21 -16.13 10.01 -6.83
N CYS A 22 -16.94 9.24 -7.54
CA CYS A 22 -16.47 8.15 -8.41
C CYS A 22 -15.92 8.75 -9.71
N ILE A 23 -14.68 8.41 -10.07
CA ILE A 23 -14.05 8.92 -11.30
C ILE A 23 -14.82 8.48 -12.56
N GLU A 24 -15.36 7.26 -12.56
CA GLU A 24 -16.15 6.75 -13.69
C GLU A 24 -17.40 7.60 -13.96
N GLN A 25 -18.08 8.07 -12.92
CA GLN A 25 -19.22 8.98 -13.06
C GLN A 25 -18.77 10.37 -13.51
N LEU A 26 -17.73 10.89 -12.87
CA LEU A 26 -17.18 12.21 -13.13
C LEU A 26 -16.65 12.36 -14.57
N ARG A 27 -16.15 11.28 -15.18
CA ARG A 27 -15.78 11.22 -16.62
C ARG A 27 -16.94 11.45 -17.57
N LYS A 28 -18.17 11.09 -17.19
CA LYS A 28 -19.37 11.29 -18.03
C LYS A 28 -19.76 12.77 -18.10
N GLU A 29 -19.29 13.57 -17.13
CA GLU A 29 -19.68 14.97 -16.96
C GLU A 29 -18.56 15.95 -17.31
N MET A 30 -17.29 15.54 -17.15
CA MET A 30 -16.14 16.43 -17.22
C MET A 30 -14.99 15.83 -18.03
N SER A 31 -14.38 16.64 -18.90
CA SER A 31 -13.14 16.26 -19.60
C SER A 31 -11.93 16.29 -18.67
N TRP A 32 -10.86 15.59 -19.06
CA TRP A 32 -9.61 15.52 -18.31
C TRP A 32 -9.09 16.91 -17.90
N GLU A 33 -9.09 17.88 -18.81
CA GLU A 33 -8.54 19.22 -18.60
C GLU A 33 -9.24 19.94 -17.44
N VAL A 34 -10.56 19.78 -17.35
CA VAL A 34 -11.36 20.40 -16.29
C VAL A 34 -11.14 19.68 -14.96
N VAL A 35 -11.02 18.36 -14.99
CA VAL A 35 -10.80 17.55 -13.78
C VAL A 35 -9.41 17.78 -13.22
N SER A 36 -8.37 17.76 -14.06
CA SER A 36 -6.99 17.99 -13.66
C SER A 36 -6.77 19.39 -13.07
N ALA A 37 -7.55 20.38 -13.53
CA ALA A 37 -7.51 21.72 -12.94
C ALA A 37 -8.11 21.75 -11.52
N LYS A 38 -9.14 20.94 -11.23
CA LYS A 38 -9.76 20.85 -9.90
C LYS A 38 -9.00 19.92 -8.96
N ILE A 39 -8.45 18.82 -9.47
CA ILE A 39 -7.76 17.78 -8.71
C ILE A 39 -6.42 17.50 -9.39
N PRO A 40 -5.41 18.37 -9.20
CA PRO A 40 -4.12 18.24 -9.89
C PRO A 40 -3.34 16.97 -9.54
N ARG A 41 -3.69 16.31 -8.43
CA ARG A 41 -3.06 15.06 -7.96
C ARG A 41 -3.63 13.80 -8.60
N LEU A 42 -4.73 13.89 -9.36
CA LEU A 42 -5.31 12.73 -10.04
C LEU A 42 -4.34 12.29 -11.14
N PRO A 43 -3.87 11.03 -11.16
CA PRO A 43 -3.09 10.53 -12.28
C PRO A 43 -3.96 10.45 -13.53
N ARG A 44 -3.45 10.96 -14.66
CA ARG A 44 -4.15 10.87 -15.94
C ARG A 44 -4.48 9.41 -16.32
N GLY A 45 -3.54 8.50 -16.09
CA GLY A 45 -3.76 7.07 -16.33
C GLY A 45 -4.94 6.50 -15.54
N TRP A 46 -5.12 6.92 -14.28
CA TRP A 46 -6.28 6.49 -13.48
C TRP A 46 -7.60 7.05 -14.02
N TYR A 47 -7.59 8.32 -14.47
CA TYR A 47 -8.74 8.89 -15.14
C TYR A 47 -9.06 8.09 -16.40
N GLU A 48 -8.10 7.85 -17.29
CA GLU A 48 -8.32 7.13 -18.56
C GLU A 48 -8.74 5.67 -18.37
N LEU A 49 -8.18 4.97 -17.37
CA LEU A 49 -8.53 3.60 -16.99
C LEU A 49 -10.04 3.44 -16.72
N MET A 50 -10.67 4.41 -16.07
CA MET A 50 -12.12 4.39 -15.77
C MET A 50 -13.00 4.59 -17.02
N GLY A 51 -12.40 4.78 -18.21
CA GLY A 51 -13.11 4.74 -19.49
C GLY A 51 -13.24 3.34 -20.09
N LEU A 52 -12.51 2.35 -19.57
CA LEU A 52 -12.51 0.97 -20.06
C LEU A 52 -13.62 0.14 -19.39
N SER A 53 -13.92 -1.04 -19.95
CA SER A 53 -14.80 -2.02 -19.30
C SER A 53 -14.17 -2.55 -18.00
N LYS A 54 -14.97 -3.13 -17.09
CA LYS A 54 -14.42 -3.70 -15.83
C LYS A 54 -13.35 -4.76 -16.09
N GLU A 55 -13.55 -5.61 -17.10
CA GLU A 55 -12.62 -6.68 -17.48
C GLU A 55 -11.31 -6.09 -18.04
N ASP A 56 -11.41 -5.15 -18.99
CA ASP A 56 -10.23 -4.48 -19.57
C ASP A 56 -9.41 -3.73 -18.53
N ARG A 57 -10.05 -3.17 -17.47
CA ARG A 57 -9.33 -2.52 -16.37
C ARG A 57 -8.46 -3.52 -15.61
N ILE A 58 -8.99 -4.70 -15.33
CA ILE A 58 -8.29 -5.77 -14.60
C ILE A 58 -7.11 -6.25 -15.42
N ASP A 59 -7.33 -6.59 -16.69
CA ASP A 59 -6.29 -7.09 -17.60
C ASP A 59 -5.18 -6.05 -17.79
N PHE A 60 -5.55 -4.79 -18.05
CA PHE A 60 -4.59 -3.70 -18.19
C PHE A 60 -3.76 -3.50 -16.92
N CYS A 61 -4.38 -3.50 -15.75
CA CYS A 61 -3.67 -3.31 -14.49
C CYS A 61 -2.74 -4.48 -14.17
N LEU A 62 -3.14 -5.73 -14.47
CA LEU A 62 -2.28 -6.90 -14.32
C LEU A 62 -1.03 -6.77 -15.20
N ASP A 63 -1.22 -6.49 -16.50
CA ASP A 63 -0.10 -6.31 -17.45
C ASP A 63 0.80 -5.14 -17.03
N PHE A 64 0.21 -4.04 -16.54
CA PHE A 64 0.95 -2.89 -16.04
C PHE A 64 1.81 -3.26 -14.81
N TRP A 65 1.24 -3.96 -13.82
CA TRP A 65 1.98 -4.44 -12.65
C TRP A 65 3.15 -5.33 -13.06
N CYS A 66 2.90 -6.32 -13.92
CA CYS A 66 3.94 -7.22 -14.42
C CYS A 66 5.04 -6.45 -15.16
N SER A 67 4.68 -5.51 -16.03
CA SER A 67 5.64 -4.69 -16.77
C SER A 67 6.50 -3.83 -15.86
N VAL A 68 5.91 -3.18 -14.84
CA VAL A 68 6.66 -2.30 -13.92
C VAL A 68 7.62 -3.11 -13.06
N LEU A 69 7.13 -4.19 -12.46
CA LEU A 69 7.94 -5.07 -11.63
C LEU A 69 9.01 -5.79 -12.47
N GLY A 70 8.76 -6.03 -13.75
CA GLY A 70 9.67 -6.71 -14.66
C GLY A 70 9.60 -8.22 -14.49
N ILE A 71 8.39 -8.73 -14.33
CA ILE A 71 8.06 -10.14 -14.09
C ILE A 71 7.16 -10.65 -15.20
N GLU A 72 7.26 -11.93 -15.53
CA GLU A 72 6.29 -12.59 -16.39
C GLU A 72 5.11 -13.15 -15.58
N HIS A 73 3.93 -13.26 -16.21
CA HIS A 73 2.72 -13.84 -15.57
C HIS A 73 2.99 -15.21 -14.91
N LYS A 74 3.77 -16.06 -15.58
CA LYS A 74 4.13 -17.42 -15.09
C LYS A 74 5.05 -17.41 -13.86
N GLU A 75 5.77 -16.32 -13.64
CA GLU A 75 6.77 -16.17 -12.58
C GLU A 75 6.16 -15.61 -11.29
N SER A 76 4.92 -15.10 -11.35
CA SER A 76 4.23 -14.54 -10.20
C SER A 76 2.77 -15.00 -10.12
N PRO A 77 2.53 -16.28 -9.79
CA PRO A 77 1.20 -16.87 -9.78
C PRO A 77 0.26 -16.21 -8.77
N SER A 78 0.79 -15.66 -7.67
CA SER A 78 -0.05 -15.01 -6.65
C SER A 78 -0.58 -13.67 -7.11
N ILE A 79 0.21 -12.90 -7.87
CA ILE A 79 -0.27 -11.66 -8.50
C ILE A 79 -1.35 -11.98 -9.53
N CYS A 80 -1.12 -12.96 -10.41
CA CYS A 80 -2.12 -13.37 -11.40
C CYS A 80 -3.41 -13.84 -10.73
N ARG A 81 -3.30 -14.65 -9.67
CA ARG A 81 -4.44 -15.12 -8.89
C ARG A 81 -5.19 -13.96 -8.25
N PHE A 82 -4.50 -12.99 -7.66
CA PHE A 82 -5.12 -11.79 -7.10
C PHE A 82 -6.01 -11.08 -8.12
N PHE A 83 -5.49 -10.77 -9.31
CA PHE A 83 -6.26 -10.11 -10.37
C PHE A 83 -7.43 -10.97 -10.88
N SER A 84 -7.27 -12.30 -10.97
CA SER A 84 -8.32 -13.22 -11.43
C SER A 84 -9.56 -13.25 -10.51
N LEU A 85 -9.40 -12.82 -9.26
CA LEU A 85 -10.45 -12.83 -8.24
C LEU A 85 -11.17 -11.48 -8.11
N LEU A 86 -10.69 -10.45 -8.82
CA LEU A 86 -11.29 -9.13 -8.80
C LEU A 86 -12.59 -9.09 -9.61
N GLU A 87 -13.60 -8.42 -9.05
CA GLU A 87 -14.80 -8.01 -9.78
C GLU A 87 -14.53 -6.77 -10.61
N THR A 88 -13.79 -5.81 -10.03
CA THR A 88 -13.57 -4.50 -10.64
C THR A 88 -12.39 -3.79 -9.98
N ILE A 89 -11.87 -2.79 -10.70
CA ILE A 89 -10.96 -1.79 -10.19
C ILE A 89 -11.65 -0.43 -10.31
N GLU A 90 -11.71 0.31 -9.22
CA GLU A 90 -12.43 1.58 -9.13
C GLU A 90 -11.53 2.68 -8.58
N VAL A 91 -11.80 3.93 -8.96
CA VAL A 91 -11.05 5.08 -8.46
C VAL A 91 -12.02 6.09 -7.87
N TYR A 92 -11.78 6.45 -6.62
CA TYR A 92 -12.57 7.45 -5.91
C TYR A 92 -11.70 8.62 -5.48
N ILE A 93 -12.33 9.79 -5.52
CA ILE A 93 -11.86 11.00 -4.88
C ILE A 93 -12.68 11.15 -3.61
N TYR A 94 -12.03 11.39 -2.48
CA TYR A 94 -12.72 11.70 -1.24
C TYR A 94 -12.11 12.93 -0.58
N ARG A 95 -12.94 13.69 0.13
CA ARG A 95 -12.51 14.84 0.91
C ARG A 95 -13.19 14.80 2.27
N LEU A 96 -12.36 14.78 3.31
CA LEU A 96 -12.81 15.03 4.67
C LEU A 96 -12.88 16.55 4.86
N GLU A 97 -14.07 17.11 5.07
CA GLU A 97 -14.24 18.54 5.36
C GLU A 97 -13.46 19.50 4.42
N LYS A 98 -12.59 20.36 4.98
CA LYS A 98 -11.72 21.33 4.29
C LYS A 98 -10.34 20.75 3.94
N GLU A 99 -10.12 19.45 4.10
CA GLU A 99 -8.86 18.82 3.74
C GLU A 99 -8.65 18.81 2.22
N PRO A 100 -7.41 18.62 1.73
CA PRO A 100 -7.15 18.35 0.33
C PRO A 100 -7.89 17.09 -0.13
N TYR A 101 -8.30 17.08 -1.41
CA TYR A 101 -8.79 15.86 -2.04
C TYR A 101 -7.76 14.74 -1.92
N GLN A 102 -8.24 13.60 -1.44
CA GLN A 102 -7.52 12.34 -1.42
C GLN A 102 -8.04 11.44 -2.53
N LEU A 103 -7.18 10.55 -2.99
CA LEU A 103 -7.41 9.68 -4.14
C LEU A 103 -7.03 8.28 -3.74
N LYS A 104 -7.90 7.31 -4.04
CA LYS A 104 -7.60 5.89 -3.84
C LYS A 104 -8.12 5.11 -5.04
N MET A 105 -7.30 4.15 -5.46
CA MET A 105 -7.71 3.08 -6.35
C MET A 105 -8.09 1.87 -5.47
N PHE A 106 -9.21 1.24 -5.76
CA PHE A 106 -9.71 0.08 -5.03
C PHE A 106 -9.76 -1.13 -5.95
N TYR A 107 -9.29 -2.25 -5.44
CA TYR A 107 -9.31 -3.56 -6.05
C TYR A 107 -10.36 -4.38 -5.31
N VAL A 108 -11.54 -4.55 -5.93
CA VAL A 108 -12.72 -5.14 -5.30
C VAL A 108 -12.86 -6.60 -5.72
N PHE A 109 -13.01 -7.51 -4.76
CA PHE A 109 -13.18 -8.95 -5.03
C PHE A 109 -14.62 -9.34 -5.38
N ARG A 110 -14.79 -10.38 -6.22
CA ARG A 110 -16.10 -10.90 -6.67
C ARG A 110 -16.95 -11.51 -5.57
N ASP A 111 -16.33 -12.00 -4.51
CA ASP A 111 -16.97 -12.70 -3.41
C ASP A 111 -17.37 -11.79 -2.25
N GLY A 112 -17.22 -10.47 -2.42
CA GLY A 112 -17.62 -9.49 -1.40
C GLY A 112 -16.66 -9.38 -0.20
N ARG A 113 -15.50 -10.06 -0.24
CA ARG A 113 -14.44 -9.86 0.76
C ARG A 113 -13.84 -8.46 0.70
N CYS A 114 -13.22 -8.04 1.79
CA CYS A 114 -12.47 -6.79 1.86
C CYS A 114 -11.41 -6.73 0.74
N GLY A 115 -11.50 -5.69 -0.08
CA GLY A 115 -10.59 -5.45 -1.20
C GLY A 115 -9.25 -4.86 -0.76
N PHE A 116 -8.45 -4.50 -1.76
CA PHE A 116 -7.22 -3.73 -1.56
C PHE A 116 -7.41 -2.28 -2.01
N GLN A 117 -6.60 -1.39 -1.46
CA GLN A 117 -6.55 0.01 -1.85
C GLN A 117 -5.11 0.45 -2.12
N GLY A 118 -4.94 1.35 -3.08
CA GLY A 118 -3.65 1.94 -3.44
C GLY A 118 -3.75 3.46 -3.54
N GLU A 119 -2.69 4.14 -3.09
CA GLU A 119 -2.52 5.59 -3.29
C GLU A 119 -1.95 5.90 -4.68
N PRO A 120 -2.11 7.14 -5.18
CA PRO A 120 -1.55 7.57 -6.45
C PRO A 120 -0.04 7.29 -6.53
N PRO A 121 0.48 6.88 -7.70
CA PRO A 121 1.91 6.63 -7.87
C PRO A 121 2.74 7.89 -7.64
N LEU A 122 4.00 7.72 -7.26
CA LEU A 122 4.95 8.81 -7.11
C LEU A 122 5.58 9.16 -8.47
N LEU A 123 5.07 10.21 -9.11
CA LEU A 123 5.40 10.56 -10.51
C LEU A 123 6.85 11.00 -10.76
N ASP A 124 7.68 11.20 -9.73
CA ASP A 124 9.10 11.62 -9.84
C ASP A 124 10.04 10.85 -8.88
N PHE A 125 9.73 9.58 -8.59
CA PHE A 125 10.53 8.78 -7.65
C PHE A 125 12.04 8.77 -7.96
N LEU A 126 12.40 8.79 -9.26
CA LEU A 126 13.78 8.67 -9.73
C LEU A 126 14.68 9.89 -9.44
N GLY A 127 14.15 11.05 -9.04
CA GLY A 127 14.91 12.30 -8.97
C GLY A 127 15.29 12.80 -7.57
N HIS A 128 14.40 12.65 -6.58
CA HIS A 128 14.49 13.45 -5.33
C HIS A 128 14.31 12.67 -4.03
N HIS A 129 13.83 11.42 -4.08
CA HIS A 129 13.57 10.62 -2.89
C HIS A 129 14.55 9.45 -2.83
N ARG A 130 15.64 9.63 -2.06
CA ARG A 130 16.61 8.55 -1.86
C ARG A 130 16.14 7.67 -0.71
N LEU A 131 15.50 6.55 -1.06
CA LEU A 131 15.46 5.42 -0.14
C LEU A 131 16.90 5.02 0.22
N PRO A 132 17.13 4.42 1.39
CA PRO A 132 18.35 3.68 1.65
C PRO A 132 18.64 2.69 0.52
N PRO A 133 19.90 2.27 0.34
CA PRO A 133 20.24 1.26 -0.66
C PRO A 133 19.76 -0.12 -0.21
N LEU A 134 18.44 -0.33 -0.16
CA LEU A 134 17.79 -1.53 0.37
C LEU A 134 18.17 -2.79 -0.41
N GLY A 135 18.59 -2.64 -1.66
CA GLY A 135 18.90 -3.77 -2.54
C GLY A 135 17.70 -4.34 -3.28
N ASP A 136 16.51 -3.81 -3.04
CA ASP A 136 15.28 -4.24 -3.69
C ASP A 136 14.77 -3.23 -4.73
N ARG A 137 15.01 -3.54 -6.00
CA ARG A 137 14.46 -2.71 -7.09
C ARG A 137 12.95 -2.87 -7.24
N HIS A 138 12.35 -3.98 -6.81
CA HIS A 138 10.91 -4.17 -6.92
C HIS A 138 10.16 -3.25 -5.96
N TYR A 139 10.68 -3.05 -4.74
CA TYR A 139 10.10 -2.09 -3.80
C TYR A 139 10.12 -0.66 -4.35
N GLU A 140 11.27 -0.23 -4.89
CA GLU A 140 11.41 1.09 -5.54
C GLU A 140 10.43 1.25 -6.71
N LYS A 141 10.37 0.26 -7.59
CA LYS A 141 9.46 0.25 -8.75
C LYS A 141 7.99 0.24 -8.33
N PHE A 142 7.64 -0.40 -7.22
CA PHE A 142 6.27 -0.49 -6.75
C PHE A 142 5.66 0.90 -6.47
N PHE A 143 6.47 1.89 -6.06
CA PHE A 143 6.00 3.28 -5.91
C PHE A 143 5.51 3.93 -7.21
N SER A 144 5.88 3.40 -8.37
CA SER A 144 5.34 3.83 -9.68
C SER A 144 3.98 3.20 -10.02
N ILE A 145 3.58 2.16 -9.26
CA ILE A 145 2.24 1.58 -9.27
C ILE A 145 1.39 2.29 -8.21
N HIS A 146 1.84 2.22 -6.95
CA HIS A 146 1.16 2.78 -5.78
C HIS A 146 2.16 3.34 -4.77
N ASN A 147 1.94 4.59 -4.35
CA ASN A 147 2.67 5.18 -3.22
C ASN A 147 1.99 4.85 -1.90
N GLY A 148 1.96 3.56 -1.57
CA GLY A 148 1.22 3.00 -0.45
C GLY A 148 0.06 2.14 -0.92
N PHE A 149 -0.07 0.95 -0.35
CA PHE A 149 -0.99 -0.09 -0.82
C PHE A 149 -1.29 -1.07 0.31
N GLY A 150 -2.56 -1.39 0.54
CA GLY A 150 -2.95 -2.24 1.66
C GLY A 150 -4.30 -2.89 1.45
N LYS A 151 -4.66 -3.82 2.34
CA LYS A 151 -6.03 -4.27 2.50
C LYS A 151 -6.87 -3.11 3.03
N TRP A 152 -8.18 -3.17 2.85
CA TRP A 152 -9.08 -2.12 3.34
C TRP A 152 -8.91 -1.82 4.84
N GLU A 153 -8.60 -2.84 5.63
CA GLU A 153 -8.53 -2.78 7.10
C GLU A 153 -7.10 -2.58 7.65
N ASP A 154 -6.07 -2.54 6.79
CA ASP A 154 -4.69 -2.37 7.23
C ASP A 154 -4.05 -1.05 6.81
N GLU A 155 -2.99 -0.65 7.52
CA GLU A 155 -2.18 0.52 7.15
C GLU A 155 -1.35 0.25 5.88
N GLY A 156 -1.12 -1.04 5.57
CA GLY A 156 -0.51 -1.51 4.34
C GLY A 156 0.97 -1.17 4.21
N ILE A 157 1.43 -1.20 2.95
CA ILE A 157 2.73 -0.67 2.54
C ILE A 157 2.70 0.83 2.79
N PHE A 158 3.68 1.33 3.53
CA PHE A 158 3.72 2.72 3.92
C PHE A 158 3.98 3.66 2.72
N PRO A 159 3.19 4.74 2.58
CA PRO A 159 3.49 5.79 1.61
C PRO A 159 4.81 6.48 1.95
N MET A 160 5.53 6.98 0.94
CA MET A 160 6.83 7.65 1.10
C MET A 160 6.83 8.73 2.20
N ARG A 161 5.74 9.50 2.29
CA ARG A 161 5.57 10.59 3.28
C ARG A 161 5.51 10.11 4.73
N SER A 162 5.12 8.86 4.99
CA SER A 162 5.00 8.34 6.36
C SER A 162 6.25 7.61 6.83
N LEU A 163 7.13 7.18 5.91
CA LEU A 163 8.31 6.35 6.24
C LEU A 163 9.18 6.96 7.35
N ALA A 164 9.43 8.28 7.33
CA ALA A 164 10.21 8.94 8.38
C ALA A 164 9.53 8.86 9.77
N LYS A 165 8.20 9.04 9.81
CA LYS A 165 7.41 8.90 11.05
C LYS A 165 7.43 7.46 11.53
N VAL A 166 7.24 6.49 10.63
CA VAL A 166 7.24 5.06 10.96
C VAL A 166 8.61 4.63 11.49
N GLN A 167 9.71 5.06 10.86
CA GLN A 167 11.06 4.80 11.36
C GLN A 167 11.29 5.36 12.75
N GLN A 168 10.84 6.59 13.00
CA GLN A 168 10.95 7.21 14.32
C GLN A 168 10.15 6.42 15.38
N LYS A 169 8.94 5.96 15.03
CA LYS A 169 8.12 5.13 15.92
C LYS A 169 8.76 3.77 16.19
N LEU A 170 9.24 3.09 15.17
CA LEU A 170 9.97 1.84 15.32
C LEU A 170 11.18 2.02 16.25
N ARG A 171 11.98 3.08 16.06
CA ARG A 171 13.10 3.42 16.95
C ARG A 171 12.64 3.58 18.40
N GLN A 172 11.58 4.35 18.65
CA GLN A 172 11.06 4.57 20.00
C GLN A 172 10.67 3.24 20.66
N GLN A 173 10.00 2.35 19.93
CA GLN A 173 9.62 1.03 20.43
C GLN A 173 10.85 0.16 20.75
N LEU A 174 11.83 0.11 19.84
CA LEU A 174 13.08 -0.64 20.06
C LEU A 174 13.86 -0.13 21.29
N VAL A 175 13.87 1.19 21.54
CA VAL A 175 14.48 1.78 22.74
C VAL A 175 13.72 1.38 23.99
N VAL A 176 12.38 1.47 23.99
CA VAL A 176 11.53 1.05 25.13
C VAL A 176 11.73 -0.43 25.47
N MET A 177 11.92 -1.28 24.46
CA MET A 177 12.17 -2.71 24.62
C MET A 177 13.63 -3.04 24.99
N ASN A 178 14.49 -2.05 25.22
CA ASN A 178 15.93 -2.20 25.45
C ASN A 178 16.64 -3.00 24.33
N LYS A 179 16.18 -2.86 23.08
CA LYS A 179 16.77 -3.50 21.90
C LYS A 179 17.72 -2.58 21.15
N MET A 180 17.66 -1.28 21.40
CA MET A 180 18.46 -0.24 20.77
C MET A 180 18.81 0.84 21.81
N GLN A 181 20.00 1.44 21.72
CA GLN A 181 20.34 2.58 22.58
C GLN A 181 19.60 3.84 22.13
N ALA A 182 19.42 4.80 23.04
CA ALA A 182 18.69 6.02 22.73
C ALA A 182 19.36 6.86 21.64
N GLU A 183 20.69 6.77 21.49
CA GLU A 183 21.49 7.52 20.53
C GLU A 183 21.51 6.88 19.14
N ASP A 184 21.19 5.58 19.05
CA ASP A 184 21.17 4.83 17.80
C ASP A 184 19.94 5.17 16.95
N ASN A 185 19.99 4.79 15.68
CA ASN A 185 18.86 4.88 14.77
C ASN A 185 18.65 3.54 14.03
N CYS A 186 17.43 3.28 13.55
CA CYS A 186 17.13 2.04 12.83
C CYS A 186 18.06 1.84 11.62
N TYR A 187 18.47 2.93 10.97
CA TYR A 187 19.36 2.86 9.81
C TYR A 187 20.76 2.34 10.17
N SER A 188 21.32 2.72 11.33
CA SER A 188 22.62 2.23 11.80
C SER A 188 22.58 0.75 12.16
N LEU A 189 21.40 0.20 12.41
CA LEU A 189 21.17 -1.24 12.60
C LEU A 189 20.74 -1.95 11.31
N GLY A 190 20.77 -1.24 10.17
CA GLY A 190 20.37 -1.81 8.89
C GLY A 190 18.89 -2.17 8.78
N ILE A 191 17.98 -1.49 9.51
CA ILE A 191 16.55 -1.81 9.56
C ILE A 191 15.73 -0.72 8.86
N PHE A 192 14.85 -1.14 7.94
CA PHE A 192 13.92 -0.23 7.27
C PHE A 192 12.50 -0.79 7.19
N PRO A 193 11.53 -0.25 7.96
CA PRO A 193 10.14 -0.70 7.89
C PRO A 193 9.48 -0.23 6.59
N PHE A 194 8.70 -1.10 5.96
CA PHE A 194 7.97 -0.77 4.73
C PHE A 194 6.48 -1.15 4.75
N TYR A 195 6.07 -2.04 5.66
CA TYR A 195 4.69 -2.46 5.86
C TYR A 195 4.45 -2.73 7.34
N GLY A 196 3.24 -2.53 7.85
CA GLY A 196 2.92 -2.92 9.22
C GLY A 196 1.74 -2.19 9.83
N TYR A 197 1.62 -2.29 11.15
CA TYR A 197 0.61 -1.62 11.96
C TYR A 197 1.30 -0.88 13.11
N GLU A 198 0.78 0.30 13.47
CA GLU A 198 1.20 0.97 14.70
C GLU A 198 0.72 0.20 15.94
N GLU A 199 -0.51 -0.34 15.89
CA GLU A 199 -1.13 -1.13 16.95
C GLU A 199 -1.90 -2.33 16.36
N PRO A 200 -1.54 -3.59 16.66
CA PRO A 200 -0.39 -4.01 17.47
C PRO A 200 0.96 -3.73 16.77
N PHE A 201 2.03 -3.57 17.55
CA PHE A 201 3.38 -3.35 17.00
C PHE A 201 3.80 -4.53 16.12
N ALA A 202 3.74 -4.34 14.79
CA ALA A 202 4.07 -5.36 13.81
C ALA A 202 4.51 -4.70 12.50
N TYR A 203 5.81 -4.73 12.21
CA TYR A 203 6.40 -4.13 11.01
C TYR A 203 7.20 -5.13 10.19
N GLN A 204 6.83 -5.33 8.93
CA GLN A 204 7.74 -5.95 7.97
C GLN A 204 8.85 -4.95 7.63
N SER A 205 10.09 -5.36 7.84
CA SER A 205 11.26 -4.50 7.69
C SER A 205 12.32 -5.15 6.82
N PHE A 206 12.93 -4.36 5.92
CA PHE A 206 14.14 -4.76 5.22
C PHE A 206 15.33 -4.78 6.17
N PHE A 207 16.22 -5.73 5.91
CA PHE A 207 17.53 -5.83 6.53
C PHE A 207 18.60 -5.52 5.49
N PHE A 208 19.30 -4.40 5.68
CA PHE A 208 20.29 -3.91 4.74
C PHE A 208 21.70 -3.75 5.32
N ASP A 209 21.97 -4.44 6.43
CA ASP A 209 23.32 -4.64 6.93
C ASP A 209 24.20 -5.33 5.85
N PRO A 210 25.40 -4.81 5.54
CA PRO A 210 26.30 -5.38 4.55
C PRO A 210 26.70 -6.84 4.78
N GLU A 211 26.85 -7.29 6.04
CA GLU A 211 27.25 -8.67 6.37
C GLU A 211 26.12 -9.65 6.04
N ILE A 212 24.89 -9.31 6.44
CA ILE A 212 23.68 -10.06 6.11
C ILE A 212 23.47 -10.10 4.59
N ARG A 213 23.72 -8.97 3.92
CA ARG A 213 23.48 -8.82 2.49
C ARG A 213 24.47 -9.56 1.59
N ARG A 214 25.55 -10.08 2.14
CA ARG A 214 26.49 -10.91 1.38
C ARG A 214 25.81 -12.16 0.82
N ASP A 215 24.94 -12.77 1.62
CA ASP A 215 24.32 -14.05 1.29
C ASP A 215 22.83 -13.88 0.92
N LEU A 216 22.19 -12.79 1.36
CA LEU A 216 20.77 -12.48 1.12
C LEU A 216 20.63 -11.06 0.53
N PRO A 217 20.32 -10.87 -0.76
CA PRO A 217 20.45 -9.55 -1.40
C PRO A 217 19.47 -8.48 -0.90
N SER A 218 18.26 -8.88 -0.49
CA SER A 218 17.22 -7.97 0.04
C SER A 218 16.23 -8.65 1.02
N PRO A 219 16.74 -9.22 2.12
CA PRO A 219 15.91 -9.91 3.10
C PRO A 219 14.95 -8.94 3.78
N ASN A 220 13.75 -9.41 4.06
CA ASN A 220 12.84 -8.75 4.97
C ASN A 220 12.23 -9.72 5.97
N VAL A 221 11.98 -9.24 7.18
CA VAL A 221 11.35 -10.03 8.25
C VAL A 221 10.40 -9.17 9.07
N LEU A 222 9.40 -9.85 9.65
CA LEU A 222 8.44 -9.26 10.57
C LEU A 222 9.11 -8.96 11.92
N LEU A 223 9.01 -7.71 12.35
CA LEU A 223 9.36 -7.25 13.69
C LEU A 223 8.08 -6.99 14.47
N ASN A 224 7.84 -7.77 15.50
CA ASN A 224 6.76 -7.61 16.48
C ASN A 224 7.27 -7.90 17.90
N GLU A 225 6.42 -7.69 18.91
CA GLU A 225 6.81 -7.89 20.32
C GLU A 225 7.35 -9.31 20.57
N GLU A 226 6.65 -10.33 20.09
CA GLU A 226 7.02 -11.75 20.23
C GLU A 226 8.39 -12.06 19.59
N SER A 227 8.62 -11.59 18.36
CA SER A 227 9.87 -11.81 17.62
C SER A 227 11.08 -11.17 18.32
N LEU A 228 10.84 -10.09 19.06
CA LEU A 228 11.85 -9.33 19.77
C LEU A 228 11.97 -9.74 21.25
N GLU A 229 10.99 -10.42 21.84
CA GLU A 229 10.99 -10.77 23.28
C GLU A 229 12.25 -11.54 23.69
N HIS A 230 12.66 -12.53 22.88
CA HIS A 230 13.75 -13.44 23.22
C HIS A 230 15.04 -13.23 22.41
N ARG A 231 15.13 -12.17 21.60
CA ARG A 231 16.24 -12.01 20.63
C ARG A 231 16.87 -10.62 20.70
N SER A 232 18.18 -10.53 20.48
CA SER A 232 18.86 -9.24 20.30
C SER A 232 18.84 -8.85 18.83
N LEU A 233 18.93 -7.55 18.54
CA LEU A 233 19.07 -7.09 17.16
C LEU A 233 20.38 -7.60 16.51
N GLU A 234 21.36 -8.00 17.31
CA GLU A 234 22.63 -8.62 16.87
C GLU A 234 22.46 -10.07 16.38
N THR A 235 21.37 -10.75 16.77
CA THR A 235 21.03 -12.12 16.30
C THR A 235 19.91 -12.11 15.26
N ILE A 236 19.63 -10.94 14.66
CA ILE A 236 18.67 -10.76 13.56
C ILE A 236 18.94 -11.69 12.40
N GLU A 237 20.20 -12.06 12.15
CA GLU A 237 20.53 -13.04 11.13
C GLU A 237 19.70 -14.30 11.33
N LEU A 238 19.53 -14.81 12.56
CA LEU A 238 18.72 -15.99 12.85
C LEU A 238 17.20 -15.78 12.62
N LEU A 239 16.74 -14.57 12.32
CA LEU A 239 15.36 -14.31 11.92
C LEU A 239 15.04 -14.80 10.52
N HIS A 240 16.04 -15.06 9.65
CA HIS A 240 15.78 -15.74 8.37
C HIS A 240 15.22 -17.16 8.55
N LEU A 241 15.39 -17.75 9.73
CA LEU A 241 14.83 -19.05 10.10
C LEU A 241 13.37 -18.95 10.59
N SER A 242 12.80 -17.76 10.67
CA SER A 242 11.40 -17.55 11.06
C SER A 242 10.44 -17.79 9.88
N LYS A 243 9.17 -18.09 10.19
CA LYS A 243 8.11 -18.27 9.18
C LYS A 243 7.72 -16.97 8.45
N SER A 244 8.18 -15.82 8.91
CA SER A 244 7.81 -14.49 8.39
C SER A 244 8.97 -13.79 7.68
N TYR A 245 9.96 -14.57 7.24
CA TYR A 245 11.08 -14.13 6.42
C TYR A 245 10.75 -14.22 4.94
N TYR A 246 11.19 -13.21 4.18
CA TYR A 246 11.15 -13.24 2.71
C TYR A 246 12.47 -12.76 2.12
N PRO A 247 12.94 -13.39 1.03
CA PRO A 247 14.22 -13.05 0.39
C PRO A 247 14.18 -11.75 -0.43
N SER A 248 12.99 -11.23 -0.72
CA SER A 248 12.76 -9.98 -1.46
C SER A 248 11.40 -9.37 -1.14
N PHE A 249 11.20 -8.11 -1.52
CA PHE A 249 9.90 -7.45 -1.51
C PHE A 249 8.89 -8.19 -2.39
N LEU A 250 9.31 -8.65 -3.57
CA LEU A 250 8.41 -9.35 -4.50
C LEU A 250 7.87 -10.64 -3.88
N SER A 251 8.73 -11.45 -3.27
CA SER A 251 8.29 -12.67 -2.56
C SER A 251 7.36 -12.38 -1.38
N TRP A 252 7.59 -11.26 -0.68
CA TRP A 252 6.69 -10.82 0.38
C TRP A 252 5.34 -10.37 -0.21
N LEU A 253 5.36 -9.59 -1.29
CA LEU A 253 4.16 -9.10 -1.95
C LEU A 253 3.31 -10.23 -2.50
N GLU A 254 3.93 -11.23 -3.14
CA GLU A 254 3.24 -12.43 -3.60
C GLU A 254 2.55 -13.15 -2.44
N ASN A 255 3.22 -13.32 -1.30
CA ASN A 255 2.59 -13.92 -0.14
C ASN A 255 1.49 -13.03 0.44
N TYR A 256 1.68 -11.71 0.50
CA TYR A 256 0.71 -10.76 1.03
C TYR A 256 -0.59 -10.74 0.22
N LEU A 257 -0.48 -10.88 -1.11
CA LEU A 257 -1.62 -11.05 -2.01
C LEU A 257 -2.21 -12.47 -1.95
N HIS A 258 -1.42 -13.47 -1.54
CA HIS A 258 -1.82 -14.88 -1.41
C HIS A 258 -2.36 -15.29 -0.04
N SER A 259 -2.13 -14.53 1.04
CA SER A 259 -2.35 -15.00 2.42
C SER A 259 -3.77 -15.55 2.60
N GLU A 260 -3.91 -16.78 3.08
CA GLU A 260 -5.16 -17.54 3.16
C GLU A 260 -6.27 -16.94 4.02
N GLU A 261 -6.00 -15.93 4.86
CA GLU A 261 -7.06 -15.12 5.49
C GLU A 261 -7.91 -14.39 4.44
N VAL A 262 -7.34 -14.16 3.25
CA VAL A 262 -8.05 -13.66 2.07
C VAL A 262 -8.79 -14.78 1.35
N TYR A 263 -8.52 -16.07 1.60
CA TYR A 263 -9.02 -17.20 0.79
C TYR A 263 -9.78 -18.30 1.54
N ASN A 264 -9.81 -18.27 2.87
CA ASN A 264 -10.52 -19.23 3.71
C ASN A 264 -11.84 -18.62 4.22
N GLU A 265 -12.86 -18.66 3.36
CA GLU A 265 -14.24 -19.07 3.70
C GLU A 265 -14.82 -19.86 2.52
#